data_AF-A0A7H9DYS0-F1
#
_entry.id   AF-A0A7H9DYS0-F1
#
_cell.length_a   1.000
_cell.length_b   1.000
_cell.length_c   1.000
_cell.angle_alpha   90.00
_cell.angle_beta   90.00
_cell.angle_gamma   90.00
#
_symmetry.space_group_name_H-M   'P 1'
#
loop_
_entity.id
_entity.type
_entity.pdbx_description
1 polymer ?
#
loop_
_entity_poly.entity_id
_entity_poly.type
_entity_poly.pdbx_seq_one_letter_code
_entity_poly.pdbx_strand_id
1 'polypeptide(L)'
;MHGRSVILEDISEIGEDLASIRGVFDIVELESTLESLDLECSSPSLWDDAEKAKSLLSERSRVSAVLTSFRVLEKEHKDLAELAEMISDSDDRDFLATINAELQSLKLRISQKKTECMFSHEADANSCFLTIRSGAGGTESSDWVCMLLRMYTKWAESFHKFTVETVDSVDGEETGLKAVTVKICGIGAYGWARTESGIHRLVRISPFDHAAKRHTSFASVEVSPVVDHEIDIKILEKDLRIDTYRASGAGGQHVNKTESAVRITHIPSGMVVQCQTSRSQHQNRAEAYSLLKSRLYEMELQEKEKRMAQDHQNKCEIGWGHQIRSYVMHPYRMVKDLRTGHETGNVDAVMNGDLDAFITAALMRGSLAKVQQSGS
;
A
#
# COMPACT_ATOMS: atom_id res chain seq x y z
N MET A 1 46.59 7.03 -0.32
CA MET A 1 46.11 8.04 -1.30
C MET A 1 44.77 7.69 -1.99
N HIS A 2 44.61 6.59 -2.75
CA HIS A 2 43.33 6.31 -3.45
C HIS A 2 42.15 5.96 -2.53
N GLY A 3 42.37 5.26 -1.40
CA GLY A 3 41.26 4.87 -0.52
C GLY A 3 40.63 6.02 0.26
N ARG A 4 41.45 6.94 0.78
CA ARG A 4 40.98 8.09 1.58
C ARG A 4 40.20 9.12 0.75
N SER A 5 40.65 9.40 -0.47
CA SER A 5 39.98 10.34 -1.37
C SER A 5 38.59 9.83 -1.76
N VAL A 6 38.47 8.54 -2.10
CA VAL A 6 37.19 7.91 -2.44
C VAL A 6 36.22 7.94 -1.25
N ILE A 7 36.69 7.66 -0.03
CA ILE A 7 35.84 7.71 1.18
C ILE A 7 35.32 9.13 1.44
N LEU A 8 36.16 10.16 1.27
CA LEU A 8 35.76 11.55 1.45
C LEU A 8 34.77 12.02 0.37
N GLU A 9 34.95 11.58 -0.88
CA GLU A 9 33.99 11.83 -1.97
C GLU A 9 32.63 11.18 -1.67
N ASP A 10 32.63 9.91 -1.28
CA ASP A 10 31.41 9.17 -0.91
C ASP A 10 30.66 9.83 0.28
N ILE A 11 31.39 10.34 1.29
CA ILE A 11 30.79 11.06 2.43
C ILE A 11 30.19 12.40 2.00
N SER A 12 30.82 13.10 1.04
CA SER A 12 30.29 14.32 0.46
C SER A 12 29.01 14.06 -0.32
N GLU A 13 28.98 13.02 -1.17
CA GLU A 13 27.77 12.59 -1.88
C GLU A 13 26.62 12.30 -0.92
N ILE A 14 26.91 11.58 0.17
CA ILE A 14 25.94 11.29 1.22
C ILE A 14 25.39 12.58 1.86
N GLY A 15 26.25 13.57 2.09
CA GLY A 15 25.85 14.87 2.64
C GLY A 15 24.87 15.62 1.71
N GLU A 16 25.11 15.59 0.40
CA GLU A 16 24.21 16.18 -0.60
C GLU A 16 22.86 15.46 -0.66
N ASP A 17 22.87 14.12 -0.58
CA ASP A 17 21.65 13.32 -0.52
C ASP A 17 20.84 13.61 0.75
N LEU A 18 21.49 13.74 1.92
CA LEU A 18 20.83 14.11 3.17
C LEU A 18 20.22 15.52 3.11
N ALA A 19 20.93 16.49 2.51
CA ALA A 19 20.42 17.84 2.30
C ALA A 19 19.19 17.84 1.39
N SER A 20 19.21 17.02 0.32
CA SER A 20 18.07 16.85 -0.59
C SER A 20 16.87 16.23 0.13
N ILE A 21 17.10 15.20 0.94
CA ILE A 21 16.06 14.55 1.76
C ILE A 21 15.47 15.56 2.76
N ARG A 22 16.30 16.39 3.39
CA ARG A 22 15.86 17.43 4.32
C ARG A 22 14.90 18.44 3.69
N GLY A 23 15.16 18.81 2.44
CA GLY A 23 14.28 19.69 1.67
C GLY A 23 12.97 19.03 1.26
N VAL A 24 12.99 17.75 0.86
CA VAL A 24 11.76 17.07 0.38
C VAL A 24 10.80 16.74 1.53
N PHE A 25 11.33 16.37 2.70
CA PHE A 25 10.49 16.07 3.86
C PHE A 25 10.11 17.30 4.68
N ASP A 26 10.57 18.51 4.30
CA ASP A 26 10.40 19.76 5.06
C ASP A 26 10.55 19.53 6.57
N ILE A 27 11.72 19.03 6.96
CA ILE A 27 12.00 18.56 8.34
C ILE A 27 11.70 19.65 9.37
N VAL A 28 11.87 20.92 9.00
CA VAL A 28 11.55 22.08 9.85
C VAL A 28 10.04 22.15 10.15
N GLU A 29 9.20 21.91 9.15
CA GLU A 29 7.75 21.84 9.33
C GLU A 29 7.39 20.63 10.19
N LEU A 30 7.97 19.46 9.92
CA LEU A 30 7.75 18.26 10.74
C LEU A 30 8.14 18.47 12.21
N GLU A 31 9.25 19.17 12.49
CA GLU A 31 9.63 19.52 13.86
C GLU A 31 8.59 20.43 14.52
N SER A 32 8.11 21.46 13.81
CA SER A 32 7.06 22.35 14.32
C SER A 32 5.73 21.62 14.56
N THR A 33 5.35 20.67 13.69
CA THR A 33 4.14 19.86 13.86
C THR A 33 4.26 18.91 15.04
N LEU A 34 5.45 18.35 15.28
CA LEU A 34 5.70 17.52 16.46
C LEU A 34 5.58 18.35 17.74
N GLU A 35 6.10 19.58 17.75
CA GLU A 35 5.94 20.50 18.90
C GLU A 35 4.46 20.85 19.15
N SER A 36 3.67 21.12 18.11
CA SER A 36 2.23 21.37 18.29
C SER A 36 1.49 20.13 18.79
N LEU A 37 1.82 18.94 18.27
CA LEU A 37 1.23 17.68 18.71
C LEU A 37 1.63 17.35 20.16
N ASP A 38 2.85 17.67 20.57
CA ASP A 38 3.33 17.51 21.95
C ASP A 38 2.58 18.43 22.92
N LEU A 39 2.28 19.67 22.50
CA LEU A 39 1.47 20.62 23.27
C LEU A 39 0.02 20.14 23.42
N GLU A 40 -0.59 19.66 22.33
CA GLU A 40 -1.95 19.09 22.36
C GLU A 40 -2.01 17.81 23.22
N CYS A 41 -1.00 16.96 23.15
CA CYS A 41 -0.88 15.76 24.00
C CYS A 41 -0.73 16.10 25.49
N SER A 42 -0.18 17.27 25.81
CA SER A 42 0.00 17.75 27.19
C SER A 42 -1.28 18.35 27.77
N SER A 43 -2.32 18.57 26.95
CA SER A 43 -3.59 19.13 27.40
C SER A 43 -4.41 18.10 28.19
N PRO A 44 -4.95 18.44 29.38
CA PRO A 44 -5.77 17.52 30.17
C PRO A 44 -7.08 17.09 29.48
N SER A 45 -7.58 17.89 28.53
CA SER A 45 -8.82 17.67 27.76
C SER A 45 -8.70 16.60 26.68
N LEU A 46 -7.49 16.10 26.40
CA LEU A 46 -7.28 15.06 25.38
C LEU A 46 -8.05 13.77 25.72
N TRP A 47 -8.15 13.44 27.01
CA TRP A 47 -8.78 12.21 27.48
C TRP A 47 -10.32 12.27 27.48
N ASP A 48 -10.91 13.43 27.16
CA ASP A 48 -12.36 13.58 27.04
C ASP A 48 -12.92 12.88 25.79
N ASP A 49 -12.09 12.65 24.78
CA ASP A 49 -12.46 12.04 23.51
C ASP A 49 -11.44 10.96 23.09
N ALA A 50 -11.75 9.70 23.39
CA ALA A 50 -10.85 8.57 23.19
C ALA A 50 -10.43 8.35 21.73
N GLU A 51 -11.28 8.72 20.76
CA GLU A 51 -11.00 8.59 19.33
C GLU A 51 -10.01 9.66 18.86
N LYS A 52 -10.18 10.91 19.33
CA LYS A 52 -9.22 11.99 19.07
C LYS A 52 -7.88 11.74 19.72
N ALA A 53 -7.87 11.23 20.96
CA ALA A 53 -6.64 10.87 21.64
C ALA A 53 -5.85 9.79 20.87
N LYS A 54 -6.55 8.75 20.36
CA LYS A 54 -5.91 7.66 19.60
C LYS A 54 -5.33 8.15 18.27
N SER A 55 -6.07 8.97 17.53
CA SER A 55 -5.58 9.52 16.25
C SER A 55 -4.39 10.45 16.44
N LEU A 56 -4.45 11.38 17.41
CA LEU A 56 -3.34 12.29 17.72
C LEU A 56 -2.09 11.56 18.20
N LEU A 57 -2.22 10.56 19.08
CA LEU A 57 -1.08 9.75 19.52
C LEU A 57 -0.47 8.94 18.36
N SER A 58 -1.31 8.41 17.48
CA SER A 58 -0.85 7.68 16.28
C SER A 58 -0.10 8.61 15.33
N GLU A 59 -0.62 9.81 15.09
CA GLU A 59 0.02 10.80 14.22
C GLU A 59 1.34 11.30 14.81
N ARG A 60 1.36 11.63 16.10
CA ARG A 60 2.59 11.98 16.82
C ARG A 60 3.64 10.88 16.71
N SER A 61 3.24 9.62 16.93
CA SER A 61 4.16 8.48 16.83
C SER A 61 4.73 8.35 15.41
N ARG A 62 3.91 8.59 14.38
CA ARG A 62 4.34 8.59 12.97
C ARG A 62 5.36 9.69 12.68
N VAL A 63 5.06 10.94 13.04
CA VAL A 63 5.95 12.10 12.81
C VAL A 63 7.26 11.94 13.59
N SER A 64 7.16 11.51 14.85
CA SER A 64 8.32 11.24 15.70
C SER A 64 9.23 10.17 15.10
N ALA A 65 8.67 9.06 14.62
CA ALA A 65 9.45 7.99 13.98
C ALA A 65 10.21 8.47 12.74
N VAL A 66 9.59 9.31 11.91
CA VAL A 66 10.24 9.90 10.73
C VAL A 66 11.40 10.80 11.15
N LEU A 67 11.19 11.71 12.09
CA LEU A 67 12.23 12.62 12.59
C LEU A 67 13.39 11.88 13.27
N THR A 68 13.09 10.90 14.11
CA THR A 68 14.12 10.07 14.75
C THR A 68 14.91 9.30 13.71
N SER A 69 14.27 8.72 12.69
CA SER A 69 14.96 8.00 11.62
C SER A 69 15.95 8.90 10.86
N PHE A 70 15.56 10.15 10.57
CA PHE A 70 16.44 11.11 9.90
C PHE A 70 17.60 11.56 10.79
N ARG A 71 17.34 11.87 12.07
CA ARG A 71 18.38 12.28 13.03
C ARG A 71 19.43 11.21 13.26
N VAL A 72 19.04 9.93 13.23
CA VAL A 72 19.99 8.81 13.31
C VAL A 72 20.92 8.80 12.09
N LEU A 73 20.39 8.96 10.88
CA LEU A 73 21.21 9.02 9.66
C LEU A 73 22.14 10.24 9.65
N GLU A 74 21.66 11.40 10.10
CA GLU A 74 22.48 12.61 10.19
C GLU A 74 23.62 12.45 11.22
N LYS A 75 23.33 11.80 12.36
CA LYS A 75 24.34 11.53 13.37
C LYS A 75 25.40 10.56 12.85
N GLU A 76 24.99 9.45 12.25
CA GLU A 76 25.93 8.47 11.69
C GLU A 76 26.79 9.05 10.56
N HIS A 77 26.23 9.95 9.74
CA HIS A 77 27.01 10.69 8.74
C HIS A 77 28.07 11.58 9.39
N LYS A 78 27.72 12.32 10.45
CA LYS A 78 28.68 13.16 11.20
C LYS A 78 29.77 12.32 11.86
N ASP A 79 29.39 11.24 12.53
CA ASP A 79 30.31 10.32 13.19
C ASP A 79 31.30 9.72 12.16
N LEU A 80 30.81 9.31 10.97
CA LEU A 80 31.66 8.82 9.87
C LEU A 80 32.53 9.91 9.23
N ALA A 81 32.03 11.14 9.12
CA ALA A 81 32.81 12.27 8.60
C ALA A 81 33.99 12.60 9.53
N GLU A 82 33.74 12.65 10.84
CA GLU A 82 34.79 12.84 11.85
C GLU A 82 35.82 11.70 11.82
N LEU A 83 35.35 10.45 11.71
CA LEU A 83 36.24 9.28 11.56
C LEU A 83 37.08 9.38 10.29
N ALA A 84 36.52 9.81 9.17
CA ALA A 84 37.22 9.94 7.90
C ALA A 84 38.27 11.06 7.89
N GLU A 85 38.04 12.14 8.64
CA GLU A 85 39.03 13.21 8.82
C GLU A 85 40.25 12.74 9.63
N MET A 86 40.02 11.87 10.63
CA MET A 86 41.06 11.27 11.46
C MET A 86 41.91 10.21 10.74
N ILE A 87 41.48 9.72 9.57
CA ILE A 87 42.24 8.71 8.81
C ILE A 87 43.62 9.25 8.42
N SER A 88 44.67 8.55 8.86
CA SER A 88 46.05 8.82 8.51
C SER A 88 46.52 7.94 7.34
N ASP A 89 47.53 8.38 6.58
CA ASP A 89 48.11 7.54 5.50
C ASP A 89 48.80 6.26 6.03
N SER A 90 48.97 6.14 7.36
CA SER A 90 49.53 4.99 8.06
C SER A 90 48.50 4.00 8.60
N ASP A 91 47.20 4.21 8.36
CA ASP A 91 46.16 3.34 8.92
C ASP A 91 46.10 1.98 8.22
N ASP A 92 45.82 0.94 9.03
CA ASP A 92 45.76 -0.45 8.58
C ASP A 92 44.63 -0.69 7.56
N ARG A 93 44.88 -1.61 6.62
CA ARG A 93 43.90 -2.01 5.59
C ARG A 93 42.57 -2.52 6.18
N ASP A 94 42.63 -3.14 7.35
CA ASP A 94 41.45 -3.70 8.03
C ASP A 94 40.54 -2.60 8.61
N PHE A 95 41.13 -1.48 9.06
CA PHE A 95 40.38 -0.32 9.52
C PHE A 95 39.63 0.34 8.35
N LEU A 96 40.31 0.53 7.22
CA LEU A 96 39.69 1.05 5.99
C LEU A 96 38.59 0.13 5.45
N ALA A 97 38.72 -1.19 5.55
CA ALA A 97 37.70 -2.13 5.13
C ALA A 97 36.43 -2.02 6.00
N THR A 98 36.60 -1.79 7.31
CA THR A 98 35.49 -1.61 8.26
C THR A 98 34.71 -0.33 7.96
N ILE A 99 35.41 0.80 7.77
CA ILE A 99 34.79 2.08 7.41
C ILE A 99 34.04 1.97 6.08
N ASN A 100 34.62 1.31 5.09
CA ASN A 100 33.93 1.09 3.81
C ASN A 100 32.66 0.26 3.98
N ALA A 101 32.65 -0.77 4.83
CA ALA A 101 31.44 -1.55 5.10
C ALA A 101 30.34 -0.71 5.77
N GLU A 102 30.71 0.14 6.72
CA GLU A 102 29.78 1.07 7.38
C GLU A 102 29.25 2.12 6.40
N LEU A 103 30.10 2.66 5.54
CA LEU A 103 29.72 3.62 4.50
C LEU A 103 28.74 2.99 3.52
N GLN A 104 29.01 1.78 3.02
CA GLN A 104 28.09 1.08 2.11
C GLN A 104 26.74 0.80 2.77
N SER A 105 26.73 0.46 4.07
CA SER A 105 25.50 0.31 4.84
C SER A 105 24.73 1.63 4.99
N LEU A 106 25.42 2.74 5.22
CA LEU A 106 24.79 4.07 5.27
C LEU A 106 24.24 4.48 3.90
N LYS A 107 25.00 4.28 2.81
CA LYS A 107 24.59 4.58 1.43
C LYS A 107 23.31 3.83 1.06
N LEU A 108 23.20 2.55 1.44
CA LEU A 108 21.99 1.76 1.23
C LEU A 108 20.77 2.34 1.98
N ARG A 109 20.91 2.67 3.26
CA ARG A 109 19.83 3.23 4.08
C ARG A 109 19.37 4.60 3.59
N ILE A 110 20.30 5.43 3.12
CA ILE A 110 19.97 6.74 2.54
C ILE A 110 19.28 6.58 1.20
N SER A 111 19.70 5.63 0.36
CA SER A 111 19.01 5.28 -0.88
C SER A 111 17.57 4.82 -0.63
N GLN A 112 17.35 4.01 0.42
CA GLN A 112 16.01 3.62 0.86
C GLN A 112 15.20 4.83 1.29
N LYS A 113 15.76 5.70 2.13
CA LYS A 113 15.08 6.94 2.58
C LYS A 113 14.74 7.88 1.43
N LYS A 114 15.63 8.02 0.45
CA LYS A 114 15.41 8.79 -0.79
C LYS A 114 14.27 8.21 -1.63
N THR A 115 14.11 6.89 -1.60
CA THR A 115 12.99 6.21 -2.25
C THR A 115 11.68 6.49 -1.51
N GLU A 116 11.69 6.51 -0.16
CA GLU A 116 10.53 6.92 0.64
C GLU A 116 10.10 8.36 0.37
N CYS A 117 11.02 9.27 0.05
CA CYS A 117 10.68 10.63 -0.38
C CYS A 117 9.79 10.68 -1.64
N MET A 118 9.78 9.61 -2.44
CA MET A 118 8.96 9.54 -3.66
C MET A 118 7.50 9.11 -3.39
N PHE A 119 7.17 8.84 -2.13
CA PHE A 119 5.81 8.56 -1.69
C PHE A 119 5.00 9.85 -1.74
N SER A 120 4.07 9.90 -2.69
CA SER A 120 3.31 11.12 -3.03
C SER A 120 1.80 10.93 -2.91
N HIS A 121 1.33 9.71 -2.64
CA HIS A 121 -0.08 9.44 -2.41
C HIS A 121 -0.38 9.38 -0.92
N GLU A 122 -1.57 9.84 -0.54
CA GLU A 122 -2.06 9.83 0.84
C GLU A 122 -2.03 8.42 1.45
N ALA A 123 -2.25 7.39 0.64
CA ALA A 123 -2.26 6.00 1.07
C ALA A 123 -0.86 5.35 1.11
N ASP A 124 0.21 6.00 0.64
CA ASP A 124 1.55 5.41 0.58
C ASP A 124 2.09 5.07 1.97
N ALA A 125 1.68 5.81 3.00
CA ALA A 125 2.07 5.55 4.40
C ALA A 125 1.39 4.31 5.01
N ASN A 126 0.30 3.84 4.41
CA ASN A 126 -0.53 2.79 4.99
C ASN A 126 0.08 1.39 4.81
N SER A 127 -0.40 0.47 5.64
CA SER A 127 -0.24 -0.96 5.38
C SER A 127 -0.94 -1.36 4.08
N CYS A 128 -0.60 -2.52 3.52
CA CYS A 128 -1.18 -2.97 2.25
C CYS A 128 -1.66 -4.42 2.30
N PHE A 129 -2.63 -4.73 1.42
CA PHE A 129 -2.96 -6.09 1.03
C PHE A 129 -2.26 -6.40 -0.28
N LEU A 130 -1.63 -7.57 -0.33
CA LEU A 130 -1.00 -8.15 -1.50
C LEU A 130 -1.76 -9.42 -1.87
N THR A 131 -2.48 -9.36 -2.99
CA THR A 131 -3.23 -10.49 -3.53
C THR A 131 -2.51 -11.03 -4.77
N ILE A 132 -2.13 -12.30 -4.73
CA ILE A 132 -1.51 -13.00 -5.85
C ILE A 132 -2.52 -14.02 -6.39
N ARG A 133 -2.76 -14.02 -7.69
CA ARG A 133 -3.65 -14.98 -8.37
C ARG A 133 -2.91 -15.69 -9.49
N SER A 134 -3.14 -16.99 -9.63
CA SER A 134 -2.60 -17.77 -10.73
C SER A 134 -3.32 -17.43 -12.03
N GLY A 135 -2.56 -17.32 -13.12
CA GLY A 135 -3.09 -17.11 -14.46
C GLY A 135 -3.33 -18.43 -15.21
N ALA A 136 -3.40 -18.33 -16.53
CA ALA A 136 -3.47 -19.50 -17.39
C ALA A 136 -2.16 -20.30 -17.34
N GLY A 137 -2.25 -21.59 -16.98
CA GLY A 137 -1.11 -22.51 -16.92
C GLY A 137 -1.20 -23.62 -15.88
N GLY A 138 -2.36 -23.84 -15.25
CA GLY A 138 -2.63 -25.00 -14.39
C GLY A 138 -1.72 -25.06 -13.17
N THR A 139 -1.23 -26.26 -12.85
CA THR A 139 -0.36 -26.56 -11.71
C THR A 139 0.94 -25.76 -11.69
N GLU A 140 1.56 -25.51 -12.85
CA GLU A 140 2.79 -24.71 -12.94
C GLU A 140 2.53 -23.25 -12.56
N SER A 141 1.35 -22.70 -12.88
CA SER A 141 0.98 -21.34 -12.47
C SER A 141 0.65 -21.27 -10.97
N SER A 142 0.08 -22.33 -10.40
CA SER A 142 -0.16 -22.43 -8.97
C SER A 142 1.13 -22.55 -8.15
N ASP A 143 2.15 -23.27 -8.65
CA ASP A 143 3.49 -23.27 -8.02
C ASP A 143 4.16 -21.90 -8.13
N TRP A 144 3.99 -21.20 -9.25
CA TRP A 144 4.53 -19.86 -9.42
C TRP A 144 3.95 -18.86 -8.40
N VAL A 145 2.68 -18.97 -8.04
CA VAL A 145 2.08 -18.17 -6.96
C VAL A 145 2.77 -18.44 -5.63
N CYS A 146 3.07 -19.70 -5.29
CA CYS A 146 3.81 -20.03 -4.07
C CYS A 146 5.22 -19.44 -4.06
N MET A 147 5.91 -19.47 -5.20
CA MET A 147 7.23 -18.88 -5.34
C MET A 147 7.21 -17.36 -5.14
N LEU A 148 6.21 -16.69 -5.72
CA LEU A 148 6.02 -15.24 -5.54
C LEU A 148 5.63 -14.91 -4.10
N LEU A 149 4.75 -15.68 -3.47
CA LEU A 149 4.40 -15.52 -2.06
C LEU A 149 5.66 -15.56 -1.20
N ARG A 150 6.49 -16.60 -1.35
CA ARG A 150 7.76 -16.72 -0.60
C ARG A 150 8.69 -15.55 -0.86
N MET A 151 8.77 -15.08 -2.11
CA MET A 151 9.60 -13.93 -2.48
C MET A 151 9.13 -12.66 -1.77
N TYR A 152 7.84 -12.36 -1.78
CA TYR A 152 7.28 -11.17 -1.11
C TYR A 152 7.31 -11.27 0.41
N THR A 153 7.07 -12.45 0.99
CA THR A 153 7.22 -12.66 2.45
C THR A 153 8.65 -12.40 2.89
N LYS A 154 9.65 -12.95 2.17
CA LYS A 154 11.06 -12.68 2.49
C LYS A 154 11.44 -11.22 2.30
N TRP A 155 10.97 -10.58 1.23
CA TRP A 155 11.17 -9.16 1.00
C TRP A 155 10.64 -8.32 2.18
N ALA A 156 9.39 -8.56 2.58
CA ALA A 156 8.74 -7.85 3.67
C ALA A 156 9.44 -8.07 5.02
N GLU A 157 9.73 -9.33 5.39
CA GLU A 157 10.32 -9.67 6.70
C GLU A 157 11.81 -9.34 6.79
N SER A 158 12.60 -9.67 5.75
CA SER A 158 14.06 -9.61 5.82
C SER A 158 14.62 -8.22 5.49
N PHE A 159 14.05 -7.53 4.50
CA PHE A 159 14.60 -6.25 4.02
C PHE A 159 13.95 -5.04 4.71
N HIS A 160 12.63 -5.10 4.90
CA HIS A 160 11.86 -3.96 5.45
C HIS A 160 11.36 -4.18 6.88
N LYS A 161 11.54 -5.38 7.45
CA LYS A 161 11.09 -5.76 8.81
C LYS A 161 9.58 -5.53 9.02
N PHE A 162 8.79 -5.71 7.98
CA PHE A 162 7.34 -5.66 8.05
C PHE A 162 6.77 -6.95 8.61
N THR A 163 5.61 -6.85 9.27
CA THR A 163 4.87 -8.01 9.75
C THR A 163 3.95 -8.50 8.65
N VAL A 164 3.99 -9.80 8.37
CA VAL A 164 3.23 -10.43 7.29
C VAL A 164 2.17 -11.35 7.89
N GLU A 165 0.90 -11.09 7.57
CA GLU A 165 -0.24 -11.89 8.03
C GLU A 165 -1.01 -12.45 6.84
N THR A 166 -1.16 -13.78 6.76
CA THR A 166 -1.99 -14.40 5.72
C THR A 166 -3.46 -14.21 6.08
N VAL A 167 -4.23 -13.59 5.19
CA VAL A 167 -5.67 -13.32 5.37
C VAL A 167 -6.50 -14.43 4.78
N ASP A 168 -6.18 -14.82 3.55
CA ASP A 168 -6.92 -15.82 2.79
C ASP A 168 -5.97 -16.59 1.87
N SER A 169 -6.26 -17.87 1.66
CA SER A 169 -5.49 -18.75 0.78
C SER A 169 -6.39 -19.79 0.15
N VAL A 170 -6.31 -19.91 -1.17
CA VAL A 170 -7.05 -20.89 -1.96
C VAL A 170 -6.04 -21.85 -2.59
N ASP A 171 -6.12 -23.12 -2.22
CA ASP A 171 -5.26 -24.17 -2.72
C ASP A 171 -5.50 -24.45 -4.22
N GLY A 172 -4.43 -24.85 -4.91
CA GLY A 172 -4.50 -25.38 -6.27
C GLY A 172 -5.05 -26.81 -6.31
N GLU A 173 -5.41 -27.29 -7.51
CA GLU A 173 -6.03 -28.61 -7.69
C GLU A 173 -5.10 -29.78 -7.32
N GLU A 174 -3.81 -29.71 -7.67
CA GLU A 174 -2.82 -30.74 -7.33
C GLU A 174 -1.68 -30.18 -6.46
N THR A 175 -1.13 -29.03 -6.84
CA THR A 175 0.02 -28.41 -6.17
C THR A 175 -0.06 -26.89 -6.20
N GLY A 176 0.46 -26.25 -5.15
CA GLY A 176 0.59 -24.80 -5.07
C GLY A 176 -0.70 -24.09 -4.68
N LEU A 177 -0.74 -22.78 -4.91
CA LEU A 177 -1.86 -21.91 -4.52
C LEU A 177 -2.50 -21.28 -5.76
N LYS A 178 -3.82 -21.31 -5.85
CA LYS A 178 -4.55 -20.61 -6.92
C LYS A 178 -4.65 -19.12 -6.63
N ALA A 179 -4.90 -18.75 -5.38
CA ALA A 179 -4.92 -17.37 -4.95
C ALA A 179 -4.46 -17.27 -3.49
N VAL A 180 -3.78 -16.19 -3.14
CA VAL A 180 -3.40 -15.89 -1.76
C VAL A 180 -3.49 -14.40 -1.52
N THR A 181 -4.05 -14.00 -0.38
CA THR A 181 -4.10 -12.61 0.07
C THR A 181 -3.36 -12.49 1.38
N VAL A 182 -2.38 -11.61 1.39
CA VAL A 182 -1.51 -11.34 2.52
C VAL A 182 -1.62 -9.89 2.91
N LYS A 183 -1.70 -9.62 4.21
CA LYS A 183 -1.63 -8.27 4.77
C LYS A 183 -0.19 -8.01 5.21
N ILE A 184 0.40 -6.94 4.67
CA ILE A 184 1.72 -6.46 5.04
C ILE A 184 1.54 -5.24 5.94
N CYS A 185 1.83 -5.42 7.21
CA CYS A 185 1.72 -4.41 8.25
C CYS A 185 3.06 -3.70 8.43
N GLY A 186 3.08 -2.40 8.10
CA GLY A 186 4.26 -1.57 8.19
C GLY A 186 3.97 -0.13 7.75
N ILE A 187 4.77 0.80 8.25
CA ILE A 187 4.73 2.20 7.81
C ILE A 187 5.34 2.26 6.41
N GLY A 188 4.63 2.82 5.44
CA GLY A 188 5.14 2.92 4.06
C GLY A 188 5.02 1.63 3.24
N ALA A 189 4.40 0.57 3.77
CA ALA A 189 4.35 -0.73 3.10
C ALA A 189 3.62 -0.65 1.75
N TYR A 190 2.54 0.14 1.65
CA TYR A 190 1.87 0.40 0.37
C TYR A 190 2.77 1.16 -0.61
N GLY A 191 3.44 2.23 -0.15
CA GLY A 191 4.33 3.04 -0.99
C GLY A 191 5.43 2.22 -1.67
N TRP A 192 6.01 1.27 -0.95
CA TRP A 192 6.98 0.32 -1.49
C TRP A 192 6.34 -0.71 -2.44
N ALA A 193 5.25 -1.36 -2.03
CA ALA A 193 4.65 -2.46 -2.80
C ALA A 193 3.81 -2.00 -4.00
N ARG A 194 3.36 -0.74 -4.08
CA ARG A 194 2.41 -0.28 -5.12
C ARG A 194 2.87 -0.54 -6.54
N THR A 195 4.17 -0.47 -6.78
CA THR A 195 4.75 -0.65 -8.13
C THR A 195 4.84 -2.11 -8.54
N GLU A 196 4.53 -3.05 -7.65
CA GLU A 196 4.52 -4.48 -7.92
C GLU A 196 3.18 -4.96 -8.48
N SER A 197 2.17 -4.09 -8.55
CA SER A 197 0.88 -4.44 -9.16
C SER A 197 1.05 -4.68 -10.68
N GLY A 198 0.74 -5.89 -11.14
CA GLY A 198 0.85 -6.30 -12.53
C GLY A 198 1.05 -7.80 -12.74
N ILE A 199 1.34 -8.19 -13.99
CA ILE A 199 1.55 -9.60 -14.36
C ILE A 199 3.03 -9.96 -14.31
N HIS A 200 3.34 -11.01 -13.55
CA HIS A 200 4.67 -11.61 -13.40
C HIS A 200 4.75 -12.88 -14.23
N ARG A 201 5.68 -12.90 -15.20
CA ARG A 201 5.89 -14.03 -16.10
C ARG A 201 7.07 -14.87 -15.63
N LEU A 202 6.87 -16.18 -15.49
CA LEU A 202 7.93 -17.15 -15.26
C LEU A 202 8.19 -17.99 -16.52
N VAL A 203 9.46 -18.18 -16.86
CA VAL A 203 9.90 -19.10 -17.92
C VAL A 203 10.94 -20.05 -17.35
N ARG A 204 10.56 -21.31 -17.16
CA ARG A 204 11.45 -22.38 -16.67
C ARG A 204 11.10 -23.73 -17.31
N ILE A 205 11.94 -24.73 -17.05
CA ILE A 205 11.58 -26.12 -17.30
C ILE A 205 10.69 -26.56 -16.14
N SER A 206 9.46 -26.99 -16.43
CA SER A 206 8.52 -27.36 -15.37
C SER A 206 8.95 -28.68 -14.72
N PRO A 207 8.99 -28.77 -13.38
CA PRO A 207 9.22 -30.04 -12.70
C PRO A 207 8.02 -31.00 -12.80
N PHE A 208 6.84 -30.49 -13.19
CA PHE A 208 5.61 -31.26 -13.30
C PHE A 208 5.38 -31.86 -14.70
N ASP A 209 6.16 -31.43 -15.69
CA ASP A 209 6.08 -31.97 -17.05
C ASP A 209 7.09 -33.12 -17.24
N HIS A 210 6.59 -34.34 -17.44
CA HIS A 210 7.41 -35.52 -17.73
C HIS A 210 8.31 -35.36 -18.97
N ALA A 211 7.94 -34.50 -19.92
CA ALA A 211 8.72 -34.24 -21.12
C ALA A 211 9.81 -33.15 -20.94
N ALA A 212 9.96 -32.59 -19.74
CA ALA A 212 10.91 -31.52 -19.42
C ALA A 212 10.84 -30.34 -20.42
N LYS A 213 9.64 -30.03 -20.92
CA LYS A 213 9.47 -28.92 -21.86
C LYS A 213 9.58 -27.60 -21.12
N ARG A 214 9.88 -26.57 -21.89
CA ARG A 214 9.87 -25.18 -21.42
C ARG A 214 8.44 -24.71 -21.28
N HIS A 215 8.06 -24.30 -20.07
CA HIS A 215 6.76 -23.72 -19.78
C HIS A 215 6.88 -22.22 -19.56
N THR A 216 5.80 -21.51 -19.89
CA THR A 216 5.65 -20.10 -19.57
C THR A 216 4.38 -19.94 -18.74
N SER A 217 4.54 -19.44 -17.53
CA SER A 217 3.46 -19.28 -16.57
C SER A 217 3.28 -17.82 -16.21
N PHE A 218 2.06 -17.47 -15.82
CA PHE A 218 1.67 -16.11 -15.45
C PHE A 218 1.02 -16.11 -14.08
N ALA A 219 1.33 -15.11 -13.28
CA ALA A 219 0.60 -14.78 -12.07
C ALA A 219 0.37 -13.27 -12.02
N SER A 220 -0.82 -12.87 -11.59
CA SER A 220 -1.14 -11.46 -11.34
C SER A 220 -0.90 -11.14 -9.88
N VAL A 221 -0.15 -10.08 -9.61
CA VAL A 221 0.03 -9.49 -8.29
C VAL A 221 -0.79 -8.21 -8.25
N GLU A 222 -1.61 -8.06 -7.22
CA GLU A 222 -2.41 -6.88 -6.98
C GLU A 222 -2.09 -6.34 -5.58
N VAL A 223 -1.88 -5.03 -5.49
CA VAL A 223 -1.56 -4.35 -4.24
C VAL A 223 -2.59 -3.27 -3.98
N SER A 224 -3.24 -3.32 -2.82
CA SER A 224 -4.23 -2.33 -2.37
C SER A 224 -3.85 -1.80 -0.99
N PRO A 225 -4.08 -0.51 -0.69
CA PRO A 225 -3.83 0.01 0.64
C PRO A 225 -4.90 -0.46 1.62
N VAL A 226 -4.50 -0.67 2.87
CA VAL A 226 -5.43 -0.81 3.99
C VAL A 226 -5.97 0.60 4.27
N VAL A 227 -7.27 0.79 4.11
CA VAL A 227 -7.94 2.04 4.46
C VAL A 227 -9.12 1.72 5.37
N ASP A 228 -9.10 2.27 6.58
CA ASP A 228 -10.22 2.16 7.51
C ASP A 228 -11.33 3.12 7.07
N HIS A 229 -12.10 2.69 6.07
CA HIS A 229 -13.31 3.39 5.67
C HIS A 229 -14.49 2.81 6.45
N GLU A 230 -14.73 3.31 7.67
CA GLU A 230 -16.07 3.22 8.24
C GLU A 230 -16.99 4.09 7.38
N ILE A 231 -17.88 3.45 6.62
CA ILE A 231 -18.90 4.16 5.82
C ILE A 231 -19.98 4.64 6.80
N ASP A 232 -19.73 5.76 7.48
CA ASP A 232 -20.73 6.38 8.34
C ASP A 232 -21.65 7.28 7.50
N ILE A 233 -22.76 6.71 7.03
CA ILE A 233 -23.77 7.43 6.25
C ILE A 233 -24.56 8.35 7.19
N LYS A 234 -24.12 9.61 7.28
CA LYS A 234 -24.85 10.68 7.98
C LYS A 234 -25.96 11.22 7.09
N ILE A 235 -27.19 10.80 7.37
CA ILE A 235 -28.39 11.29 6.68
C ILE A 235 -28.83 12.60 7.36
N LEU A 236 -28.76 13.71 6.61
CA LEU A 236 -29.27 15.01 7.08
C LEU A 236 -30.77 15.12 6.78
N GLU A 237 -31.56 15.65 7.73
CA GLU A 237 -33.01 15.76 7.56
C GLU A 237 -33.43 16.69 6.41
N LYS A 238 -32.60 17.67 6.06
CA LYS A 238 -32.83 18.62 4.96
C LYS A 238 -32.89 17.94 3.58
N ASP A 239 -32.27 16.77 3.44
CA ASP A 239 -32.15 16.04 2.18
C ASP A 239 -33.27 15.01 1.99
N LEU A 240 -34.23 14.99 2.93
CA LEU A 240 -35.35 14.04 2.97
C LEU A 240 -36.67 14.76 2.71
N ARG A 241 -37.44 14.23 1.76
CA ARG A 241 -38.86 14.56 1.61
C ARG A 241 -39.71 13.45 2.24
N ILE A 242 -40.44 13.78 3.28
CA ILE A 242 -41.29 12.84 4.02
C ILE A 242 -42.74 13.12 3.67
N ASP A 243 -43.37 12.19 2.96
CA ASP A 243 -44.77 12.24 2.57
C ASP A 243 -45.56 11.21 3.41
N THR A 244 -46.65 11.63 4.04
CA THR A 244 -47.53 10.74 4.81
C THR A 244 -48.82 10.49 4.03
N TYR A 245 -49.27 9.25 3.99
CA TYR A 245 -50.47 8.87 3.23
C TYR A 245 -51.18 7.68 3.88
N ARG A 246 -52.34 7.30 3.33
CA ARG A 246 -53.13 6.18 3.82
C ARG A 246 -52.57 4.85 3.33
N ALA A 247 -52.41 3.90 4.25
CA ALA A 247 -51.94 2.56 3.91
C ALA A 247 -52.90 1.86 2.93
N SER A 248 -52.34 1.17 1.94
CA SER A 248 -53.13 0.41 0.96
C SER A 248 -53.15 -1.07 1.34
N GLY A 249 -54.31 -1.59 1.76
CA GLY A 249 -54.47 -3.00 2.12
C GLY A 249 -55.88 -3.37 2.59
N ALA A 250 -56.18 -4.67 2.66
CA ALA A 250 -57.43 -5.21 3.20
C ALA A 250 -57.46 -5.05 4.74
N GLY A 251 -57.61 -3.82 5.21
CA GLY A 251 -57.61 -3.46 6.63
C GLY A 251 -58.94 -2.88 7.09
N GLY A 252 -59.22 -2.97 8.40
CA GLY A 252 -60.43 -2.42 9.02
C GLY A 252 -60.51 -0.89 8.98
N GLN A 253 -61.52 -0.30 9.66
CA GLN A 253 -61.79 1.14 9.64
C GLN A 253 -60.58 2.03 9.97
N HIS A 254 -59.64 1.55 10.78
CA HIS A 254 -58.41 2.27 11.16
C HIS A 254 -57.44 2.44 9.97
N VAL A 255 -57.43 1.54 9.00
CA VAL A 255 -56.54 1.64 7.80
C VAL A 255 -57.10 2.67 6.80
N ASN A 256 -58.43 2.81 6.74
CA ASN A 256 -59.10 3.68 5.77
C ASN A 256 -59.21 5.15 6.21
N LYS A 257 -59.17 5.43 7.52
CA LYS A 257 -59.33 6.78 8.07
C LYS A 257 -58.03 7.45 8.51
N THR A 258 -56.96 6.70 8.76
CA THR A 258 -55.74 7.22 9.41
C THR A 258 -54.55 7.19 8.46
N GLU A 259 -53.78 8.27 8.40
CA GLU A 259 -52.57 8.41 7.56
C GLU A 259 -51.34 7.82 8.27
N SER A 260 -51.32 6.49 8.39
CA SER A 260 -50.24 5.78 9.07
C SER A 260 -49.05 5.46 8.17
N ALA A 261 -49.18 5.43 6.83
CA ALA A 261 -48.09 5.07 5.93
C ALA A 261 -47.15 6.26 5.68
N VAL A 262 -45.85 5.99 5.63
CA VAL A 262 -44.81 7.01 5.45
C VAL A 262 -43.97 6.64 4.23
N ARG A 263 -43.77 7.61 3.35
CA ARG A 263 -42.82 7.55 2.23
C ARG A 263 -41.73 8.57 2.48
N ILE A 264 -40.48 8.14 2.39
CA ILE A 264 -39.31 8.99 2.49
C ILE A 264 -38.59 8.97 1.15
N THR A 265 -38.34 10.15 0.59
CA THR A 265 -37.55 10.33 -0.64
C THR A 265 -36.25 11.03 -0.28
N HIS A 266 -35.12 10.41 -0.59
CA HIS A 266 -33.82 11.06 -0.50
C HIS A 266 -33.58 11.86 -1.78
N ILE A 267 -33.57 13.18 -1.67
CA ILE A 267 -33.49 14.09 -2.81
C ILE A 267 -32.18 13.91 -3.61
N PRO A 268 -31.00 13.78 -2.97
CA PRO A 268 -29.73 13.63 -3.69
C PRO A 268 -29.61 12.34 -4.50
N SER A 269 -30.06 11.20 -3.94
CA SER A 269 -29.95 9.90 -4.62
C SER A 269 -31.21 9.52 -5.42
N GLY A 270 -32.31 10.27 -5.27
CA GLY A 270 -33.60 9.96 -5.87
C GLY A 270 -34.29 8.70 -5.31
N MET A 271 -33.77 8.10 -4.23
CA MET A 271 -34.32 6.86 -3.68
C MET A 271 -35.61 7.12 -2.91
N VAL A 272 -36.61 6.30 -3.21
CA VAL A 272 -37.91 6.34 -2.53
C VAL A 272 -38.09 5.07 -1.72
N VAL A 273 -38.32 5.24 -0.42
CA VAL A 273 -38.61 4.15 0.52
C VAL A 273 -39.99 4.38 1.12
N GLN A 274 -40.77 3.32 1.29
CA GLN A 274 -42.09 3.40 1.92
C GLN A 274 -42.27 2.31 2.96
N CYS A 275 -42.89 2.66 4.09
CA CYS A 275 -43.24 1.72 5.15
C CYS A 275 -44.71 1.90 5.58
N GLN A 276 -45.41 0.78 5.71
CA GLN A 276 -46.81 0.71 6.12
C GLN A 276 -47.10 -0.46 7.09
N THR A 277 -46.07 -1.05 7.70
CA THR A 277 -46.15 -2.30 8.45
C THR A 277 -46.90 -2.14 9.79
N SER A 278 -46.69 -1.02 10.48
CA SER A 278 -47.30 -0.73 11.78
C SER A 278 -48.53 0.18 11.65
N ARG A 279 -49.40 0.10 12.67
CA ARG A 279 -50.52 1.03 12.88
C ARG A 279 -50.09 2.44 13.30
N SER A 280 -48.84 2.61 13.75
CA SER A 280 -48.29 3.89 14.24
C SER A 280 -47.41 4.58 13.20
N GLN A 281 -47.69 5.86 12.94
CA GLN A 281 -46.93 6.71 12.02
C GLN A 281 -45.46 6.86 12.44
N HIS A 282 -45.19 7.04 13.73
CA HIS A 282 -43.81 7.21 14.23
C HIS A 282 -42.98 5.94 14.07
N GLN A 283 -43.58 4.76 14.26
CA GLN A 283 -42.90 3.48 14.03
C GLN A 283 -42.62 3.28 12.54
N ASN A 284 -43.60 3.56 11.66
CA ASN A 284 -43.39 3.48 10.22
C ASN A 284 -42.33 4.48 9.74
N ARG A 285 -42.24 5.67 10.33
CA ARG A 285 -41.16 6.64 10.06
C ARG A 285 -39.81 6.06 10.47
N ALA A 286 -39.66 5.56 11.69
CA ALA A 286 -38.40 4.97 12.16
C ALA A 286 -37.94 3.77 11.29
N GLU A 287 -38.88 2.88 10.94
CA GLU A 287 -38.61 1.77 10.02
C GLU A 287 -38.22 2.24 8.61
N ALA A 288 -38.91 3.25 8.07
CA ALA A 288 -38.57 3.83 6.78
C ALA A 288 -37.19 4.50 6.78
N TYR A 289 -36.77 5.13 7.88
CA TYR A 289 -35.42 5.66 8.05
C TYR A 289 -34.37 4.55 8.08
N SER A 290 -34.61 3.48 8.85
CA SER A 290 -33.72 2.32 8.89
C SER A 290 -33.57 1.68 7.51
N LEU A 291 -34.68 1.51 6.79
CA LEU A 291 -34.68 0.94 5.44
C LEU A 291 -34.02 1.87 4.43
N LEU A 292 -34.18 3.19 4.55
CA LEU A 292 -33.45 4.17 3.74
C LEU A 292 -31.94 4.09 4.01
N LYS A 293 -31.51 4.00 5.28
CA LYS A 293 -30.09 3.85 5.64
C LYS A 293 -29.48 2.59 5.04
N SER A 294 -30.18 1.45 5.15
CA SER A 294 -29.76 0.18 4.55
C SER A 294 -29.66 0.27 3.02
N ARG A 295 -30.62 0.94 2.38
CA ARG A 295 -30.66 1.13 0.93
C ARG A 295 -29.55 2.06 0.40
N LEU A 296 -29.27 3.14 1.11
CA LEU A 296 -28.13 4.03 0.80
C LEU A 296 -26.80 3.31 0.98
N TYR A 297 -26.69 2.46 2.01
CA TYR A 297 -25.51 1.62 2.22
C TYR A 297 -25.29 0.62 1.08
N GLU A 298 -26.34 -0.07 0.64
CA GLU A 298 -26.28 -0.96 -0.53
C GLU A 298 -25.83 -0.22 -1.80
N MET A 299 -26.33 1.00 -2.02
CA MET A 299 -25.97 1.81 -3.19
C MET A 299 -24.50 2.21 -3.18
N GLU A 300 -24.00 2.72 -2.05
CA GLU A 300 -22.58 3.06 -1.87
C GLU A 300 -21.69 1.82 -2.05
N LEU A 301 -22.11 0.68 -1.51
CA LEU A 301 -21.40 -0.60 -1.69
C LEU A 301 -21.35 -0.99 -3.17
N GLN A 302 -22.48 -0.92 -3.89
CA GLN A 302 -22.54 -1.22 -5.32
C GLN A 302 -21.73 -0.24 -6.17
N GLU A 303 -21.71 1.03 -5.81
CA GLU A 303 -20.90 2.03 -6.53
C GLU A 303 -19.41 1.78 -6.32
N LYS A 304 -19.00 1.45 -5.09
CA LYS A 304 -17.63 1.00 -4.80
C LYS A 304 -17.27 -0.27 -5.57
N GLU A 305 -18.13 -1.29 -5.57
CA GLU A 305 -17.93 -2.51 -6.34
C GLU A 305 -17.80 -2.22 -7.84
N LYS A 306 -18.60 -1.31 -8.39
CA LYS A 306 -18.51 -0.89 -9.79
C LYS A 306 -17.20 -0.16 -10.08
N ARG A 307 -16.77 0.76 -9.22
CA ARG A 307 -15.47 1.46 -9.37
C ARG A 307 -14.32 0.45 -9.30
N MET A 308 -14.34 -0.45 -8.31
CA MET A 308 -13.35 -1.53 -8.19
C MET A 308 -13.37 -2.46 -9.41
N ALA A 309 -14.55 -2.79 -9.95
CA ALA A 309 -14.70 -3.63 -11.13
C ALA A 309 -14.21 -2.93 -12.41
N GLN A 310 -14.46 -1.63 -12.55
CA GLN A 310 -13.92 -0.81 -13.66
C GLN A 310 -12.40 -0.71 -13.56
N ASP A 311 -11.86 -0.46 -12.37
CA ASP A 311 -10.42 -0.46 -12.13
C ASP A 311 -9.80 -1.83 -12.41
N HIS A 312 -10.48 -2.92 -12.03
CA HIS A 312 -10.06 -4.28 -12.36
C HIS A 312 -10.11 -4.56 -13.87
N GLN A 313 -11.17 -4.15 -14.57
CA GLN A 313 -11.30 -4.32 -16.01
C GLN A 313 -10.23 -3.54 -16.78
N ASN A 314 -9.93 -2.32 -16.34
CA ASN A 314 -8.82 -1.53 -16.88
C ASN A 314 -7.46 -2.18 -16.59
N LYS A 315 -7.36 -3.00 -15.53
CA LYS A 315 -6.11 -3.59 -15.07
C LYS A 315 -5.80 -4.99 -15.61
N CYS A 316 -6.73 -5.76 -16.20
CA CYS A 316 -6.38 -7.13 -16.65
C CYS A 316 -7.27 -7.74 -17.77
N GLU A 317 -6.65 -8.04 -18.91
CA GLU A 317 -6.65 -9.41 -19.43
C GLU A 317 -5.38 -10.10 -18.90
N ILE A 318 -5.52 -11.17 -18.11
CA ILE A 318 -4.41 -11.98 -17.63
C ILE A 318 -3.89 -12.80 -18.82
N GLY A 319 -3.01 -12.19 -19.61
CA GLY A 319 -2.57 -12.76 -20.88
C GLY A 319 -1.31 -12.13 -21.46
N TRP A 320 -1.05 -12.45 -22.72
CA TRP A 320 0.12 -11.97 -23.47
C TRP A 320 -0.06 -10.49 -23.86
N GLY A 321 0.40 -9.56 -23.02
CA GLY A 321 0.40 -8.14 -23.37
C GLY A 321 0.76 -7.15 -22.26
N HIS A 322 0.47 -7.48 -20.99
CA HIS A 322 0.60 -6.55 -19.86
C HIS A 322 1.56 -7.06 -18.78
N GLN A 323 2.70 -7.62 -19.20
CA GLN A 323 3.73 -8.16 -18.29
C GLN A 323 4.59 -7.03 -17.75
N ILE A 324 4.72 -6.96 -16.42
CA ILE A 324 5.61 -5.99 -15.78
C ILE A 324 7.03 -6.55 -15.60
N ARG A 325 7.15 -7.85 -15.30
CA ARG A 325 8.44 -8.49 -15.05
C ARG A 325 8.49 -9.90 -15.63
N SER A 326 9.63 -10.24 -16.22
CA SER A 326 9.91 -11.56 -16.77
C SER A 326 11.05 -12.22 -16.01
N TYR A 327 10.78 -13.38 -15.44
CA TYR A 327 11.71 -14.25 -14.71
C TYR A 327 12.08 -15.42 -15.62
N VAL A 328 13.23 -15.33 -16.27
CA VAL A 328 13.73 -16.40 -17.15
C VAL A 328 14.77 -17.20 -16.38
N MET A 329 14.50 -18.49 -16.15
CA MET A 329 15.43 -19.41 -15.48
C MET A 329 16.16 -20.33 -16.46
N HIS A 330 15.60 -20.53 -17.66
CA HIS A 330 16.18 -21.34 -18.72
C HIS A 330 15.84 -20.73 -20.09
N PRO A 331 16.77 -20.65 -21.07
CA PRO A 331 18.13 -21.22 -21.08
C PRO A 331 19.17 -20.34 -20.37
N TYR A 332 18.90 -19.05 -20.21
CA TYR A 332 19.71 -18.13 -19.43
C TYR A 332 18.94 -17.70 -18.18
N ARG A 333 19.66 -17.37 -17.12
CA ARG A 333 19.11 -16.94 -15.83
C ARG A 333 19.12 -15.41 -15.77
N MET A 334 17.95 -14.80 -15.86
CA MET A 334 17.81 -13.35 -15.85
C MET A 334 16.40 -12.95 -15.40
N VAL A 335 16.31 -11.92 -14.55
CA VAL A 335 15.07 -11.23 -14.24
C VAL A 335 15.12 -9.85 -14.87
N LYS A 336 14.07 -9.47 -15.61
CA LYS A 336 13.98 -8.17 -16.29
C LYS A 336 12.64 -7.52 -16.03
N ASP A 337 12.66 -6.26 -15.58
CA ASP A 337 11.47 -5.41 -15.54
C ASP A 337 11.29 -4.74 -16.90
N LEU A 338 10.15 -4.99 -17.54
CA LEU A 338 9.83 -4.51 -18.88
C LEU A 338 9.47 -3.03 -18.90
N ARG A 339 9.11 -2.46 -17.74
CA ARG A 339 8.73 -1.06 -17.62
C ARG A 339 9.95 -0.17 -17.46
N THR A 340 10.93 -0.58 -16.64
CA THR A 340 12.13 0.22 -16.37
C THR A 340 13.30 -0.18 -17.23
N GLY A 341 13.29 -1.40 -17.78
CA GLY A 341 14.43 -1.98 -18.50
C GLY A 341 15.52 -2.52 -17.59
N HIS A 342 15.39 -2.39 -16.26
CA HIS A 342 16.35 -2.91 -15.29
C HIS A 342 16.38 -4.44 -15.33
N GLU A 343 17.58 -5.02 -15.35
CA GLU A 343 17.78 -6.46 -15.42
C GLU A 343 18.88 -6.93 -14.47
N THR A 344 18.67 -8.11 -13.89
CA THR A 344 19.60 -8.74 -12.94
C THR A 344 19.83 -10.20 -13.33
N GLY A 345 21.09 -10.63 -13.39
CA GLY A 345 21.46 -12.03 -13.68
C GLY A 345 21.32 -12.98 -12.49
N ASN A 346 21.36 -12.45 -11.27
CA ASN A 346 21.21 -13.22 -10.04
C ASN A 346 19.74 -13.48 -9.70
N VAL A 347 19.16 -14.51 -10.31
CA VAL A 347 17.74 -14.89 -10.10
C VAL A 347 17.48 -15.33 -8.65
N ASP A 348 18.45 -15.99 -7.99
CA ASP A 348 18.24 -16.52 -6.64
C ASP A 348 18.13 -15.42 -5.60
N ALA A 349 18.89 -14.34 -5.74
CA ALA A 349 18.77 -13.16 -4.87
C ALA A 349 17.38 -12.53 -4.98
N VAL A 350 16.88 -12.36 -6.22
CA VAL A 350 15.55 -11.82 -6.47
C VAL A 350 14.46 -12.72 -5.87
N MET A 351 14.56 -14.05 -6.08
CA MET A 351 13.61 -15.00 -5.49
C MET A 351 13.70 -15.10 -3.96
N ASN A 352 14.76 -14.56 -3.35
CA ASN A 352 14.93 -14.45 -1.91
C ASN A 352 14.56 -13.05 -1.37
N GLY A 353 13.99 -12.17 -2.19
CA GLY A 353 13.42 -10.91 -1.74
C GLY A 353 14.22 -9.65 -2.10
N ASP A 354 15.31 -9.75 -2.86
CA ASP A 354 16.08 -8.58 -3.33
C ASP A 354 15.33 -7.86 -4.48
N LEU A 355 14.26 -7.14 -4.12
CA LEU A 355 13.36 -6.45 -5.04
C LEU A 355 13.53 -4.92 -5.05
N ASP A 356 14.24 -4.37 -4.06
CA ASP A 356 14.34 -2.93 -3.82
C ASP A 356 14.84 -2.18 -5.06
N ALA A 357 15.85 -2.70 -5.77
CA ALA A 357 16.37 -2.08 -6.99
C ALA A 357 15.30 -1.94 -8.09
N PHE A 358 14.40 -2.93 -8.24
CA PHE A 358 13.32 -2.87 -9.21
C PHE A 358 12.24 -1.87 -8.78
N ILE A 359 11.90 -1.86 -7.50
CA ILE A 359 10.89 -0.95 -6.91
C ILE A 359 11.36 0.49 -7.04
N THR A 360 12.60 0.79 -6.62
CA THR A 360 13.19 2.13 -6.72
C THR A 360 13.23 2.62 -8.17
N ALA A 361 13.66 1.78 -9.11
CA ALA A 361 13.66 2.13 -10.54
C ALA A 361 12.24 2.43 -11.07
N ALA A 362 11.22 1.68 -10.62
CA ALA A 362 9.83 1.90 -11.02
C ALA A 362 9.25 3.19 -10.42
N LEU A 363 9.57 3.47 -9.16
CA LEU A 363 9.18 4.70 -8.47
C LEU A 363 9.79 5.95 -9.12
N MET A 364 11.08 5.90 -9.47
CA MET A 364 11.76 6.98 -10.18
C MET A 364 11.09 7.31 -11.52
N ARG A 365 10.76 6.28 -12.32
CA ARG A 365 10.04 6.48 -13.59
C ARG A 365 8.67 7.12 -13.38
N GLY A 366 7.93 6.70 -12.37
CA GLY A 366 6.62 7.26 -12.03
C GLY A 366 6.68 8.72 -11.59
N SER A 367 7.72 9.10 -10.84
CA SER A 367 7.94 10.50 -10.42
C SER A 367 8.25 11.40 -11.61
N LEU A 368 9.16 10.98 -12.51
CA LEU A 368 9.50 11.73 -13.73
C LEU A 368 8.29 11.94 -14.66
N ALA A 369 7.41 10.94 -14.77
CA ALA A 369 6.20 11.05 -15.58
C ALA A 369 5.20 12.08 -15.03
N LYS A 370 5.11 12.24 -13.70
CA LYS A 370 4.26 13.28 -13.07
C LYS A 370 4.77 14.69 -13.36
N VAL A 371 6.09 14.92 -13.30
CA VAL A 371 6.71 16.24 -13.57
C VAL A 371 6.42 16.71 -15.01
N GLN A 372 6.42 15.79 -15.97
CA GLN A 372 6.09 16.11 -17.36
C GLN A 372 4.60 16.44 -17.59
N GLN A 373 3.69 15.88 -16.78
CA GLN A 373 2.25 16.16 -16.86
C GLN A 373 1.85 17.46 -16.15
N SER A 374 2.59 17.89 -15.12
CA SER A 374 2.38 19.17 -14.44
C SER A 374 3.01 20.37 -15.15
N GLY A 375 3.89 20.12 -16.13
CA GLY A 375 4.58 21.14 -16.93
C GLY A 375 3.93 21.45 -18.28
N SER A 376 2.75 20.86 -18.57
CA SER A 376 1.90 21.12 -19.74
C SER A 376 0.55 21.64 -19.28
#